data_AF-A0A938U520-F1
#
_entry.id   AF-A0A938U520-F1
#
_cell.length_a   1.000
_cell.length_b   1.000
_cell.length_c   1.000
_cell.angle_alpha   90.00
_cell.angle_beta   90.00
_cell.angle_gamma   90.00
#
_symmetry.space_group_name_H-M   'P 1'
#
loop_
_entity.id
_entity.type
_entity.pdbx_description
1 polymer ?
#
loop_
_entity_poly.entity_id
_entity_poly.type
_entity_poly.pdbx_seq_one_letter_code
_entity_poly.pdbx_strand_id
1 'polypeptide(L)' 'MYSFFARSLLARSVSFVATLASFAAAPAARGEVILQYFETPWAEIEARVPEIAAAGYDALWLPP' A
#
# COMPACT_ATOMS: atom_id res chain seq x y z
N MET A 1 21.49 -25.17 36.26
CA MET A 1 20.24 -25.59 35.59
C MET A 1 19.36 -24.40 35.15
N TYR A 2 19.19 -23.34 35.94
CA TYR A 2 18.37 -22.17 35.60
C TYR A 2 18.86 -21.30 34.42
N SER A 3 20.18 -21.20 34.20
CA SER A 3 20.78 -20.36 33.14
C SER A 3 20.41 -20.82 31.71
N PHE A 4 20.24 -22.12 31.49
CA PHE A 4 19.94 -22.66 30.15
C PHE A 4 18.48 -22.40 29.73
N PHE A 5 17.56 -22.46 30.70
CA PHE A 5 16.13 -22.23 30.50
C PHE A 5 15.81 -20.74 30.26
N ALA A 6 16.47 -19.83 30.97
CA ALA A 6 16.34 -18.39 30.74
C ALA A 6 16.84 -17.97 29.34
N ARG A 7 17.93 -18.59 28.85
CA ARG A 7 18.48 -18.33 27.50
C ARG A 7 17.56 -18.81 26.37
N SER A 8 16.81 -19.89 26.56
CA SER A 8 15.85 -20.39 25.56
C SER A 8 14.56 -19.55 25.48
N LEU A 9 14.10 -18.98 26.60
CA LEU A 9 13.00 -18.01 26.64
C LEU A 9 13.37 -16.68 25.98
N LEU A 10 14.55 -16.14 26.29
CA LEU A 10 15.09 -14.93 25.65
C LEU A 10 15.25 -15.10 24.14
N ALA A 11 15.76 -16.25 23.68
CA ALA A 11 15.90 -16.54 22.25
C ALA A 11 14.55 -16.56 21.51
N ARG A 12 13.50 -17.14 22.11
CA ARG A 12 12.15 -17.16 21.53
C ARG A 12 11.54 -15.76 21.43
N SER A 13 11.74 -14.94 22.45
CA SER A 13 11.29 -13.54 22.44
C SER A 13 11.99 -12.73 21.35
N VAL A 14 13.31 -12.93 21.17
CA VAL A 14 14.07 -12.26 20.10
C VAL A 14 13.59 -12.69 18.72
N SER A 15 13.37 -13.99 18.48
CA SER A 15 12.82 -14.48 17.21
C SER A 15 11.43 -13.91 16.92
N PHE A 16 10.57 -13.80 17.94
CA PHE A 16 9.24 -13.24 17.80
C PHE A 16 9.27 -11.75 17.46
N VAL A 17 10.07 -10.96 18.17
CA VAL A 17 10.25 -9.53 17.90
C VAL A 17 10.87 -9.31 16.52
N ALA A 18 11.87 -10.10 16.12
CA ALA A 18 12.48 -10.01 14.79
C ALA A 18 11.46 -10.30 13.67
N THR A 19 10.58 -11.28 13.89
CA THR A 19 9.51 -11.60 12.92
C THR A 19 8.53 -10.44 12.79
N LEU A 20 8.05 -9.89 13.92
CA LEU A 20 7.13 -8.75 13.91
C LEU A 20 7.77 -7.50 13.28
N ALA A 21 9.02 -7.22 13.62
CA ALA A 21 9.77 -6.10 13.04
C ALA A 21 9.93 -6.26 11.52
N SER A 22 10.11 -7.48 11.01
CA SER A 22 10.21 -7.75 9.58
C SER A 22 8.90 -7.46 8.83
N PHE A 23 7.75 -7.79 9.43
CA PHE A 23 6.44 -7.46 8.86
C PHE A 23 6.15 -5.95 8.93
N ALA A 24 6.54 -5.28 10.02
CA ALA A 24 6.35 -3.84 10.17
C ALA A 24 7.27 -3.01 9.26
N ALA A 25 8.44 -3.54 8.90
CA ALA A 25 9.38 -2.89 8.00
C ALA A 25 9.06 -3.10 6.50
N ALA A 26 8.03 -3.89 6.18
CA ALA A 26 7.64 -4.07 4.79
C ALA A 26 7.17 -2.73 4.20
N PRO A 27 7.66 -2.33 3.01
CA PRO A 27 7.16 -1.14 2.35
C PRO A 27 5.66 -1.30 2.09
N ALA A 28 4.90 -0.23 2.29
CA ALA A 28 3.48 -0.22 1.98
C ALA A 28 3.32 -0.53 0.48
N ALA A 29 2.67 -1.64 0.16
CA ALA A 29 2.26 -1.92 -1.21
C ALA A 29 1.22 -0.87 -1.61
N ARG A 30 1.59 0.04 -2.51
CA ARG A 30 0.64 0.95 -3.15
C ARG A 30 0.07 0.27 -4.38
N GLY A 31 -1.23 0.00 -4.36
CA GLY A 31 -1.96 -0.33 -5.58
C GLY A 31 -2.16 0.92 -6.41
N GLU A 32 -1.95 0.82 -7.71
CA GLU A 32 -2.32 1.87 -8.67
C GLU A 32 -3.86 1.90 -8.79
N VAL A 33 -4.43 3.11 -8.75
CA VAL A 33 -5.87 3.31 -8.91
C VAL A 33 -6.11 4.04 -10.22
N ILE A 34 -6.81 3.37 -11.14
CA ILE A 34 -7.12 3.92 -12.47
C ILE A 34 -8.59 4.34 -12.49
N LEU A 35 -8.86 5.62 -12.77
CA LEU A 35 -10.22 6.12 -12.96
C LEU A 35 -10.68 5.84 -14.40
N GLN A 36 -11.74 5.06 -14.54
CA GLN A 36 -12.25 4.62 -15.84
C GLN A 36 -13.45 5.46 -16.30
N TYR A 37 -13.37 5.97 -17.52
CA TYR A 37 -14.46 6.65 -18.21
C TYR A 37 -15.10 5.72 -19.24
N PHE A 38 -16.43 5.61 -19.18
CA PHE A 38 -17.22 4.81 -20.11
C PHE A 38 -18.04 5.73 -20.99
N GLU A 39 -17.89 5.60 -22.31
CA GLU A 39 -18.65 6.33 -23.34
C GLU A 39 -18.75 7.86 -23.08
N THR A 40 -17.77 8.42 -22.36
CA THR A 40 -17.79 9.81 -21.94
C THR A 40 -17.19 10.68 -23.04
N PRO A 41 -17.87 11.77 -23.48
CA PRO A 41 -17.31 12.67 -24.48
C PRO A 41 -16.00 13.31 -24.00
N TRP A 42 -15.02 13.44 -24.90
CA TRP A 42 -13.71 14.03 -24.59
C TRP A 42 -13.78 15.43 -23.97
N ALA A 43 -14.71 16.27 -24.45
CA ALA A 43 -14.89 17.62 -23.90
C ALA A 43 -15.32 17.61 -22.43
N GLU A 44 -16.08 16.59 -22.00
CA GLU A 44 -16.46 16.45 -20.59
C GLU A 44 -15.28 15.97 -19.74
N ILE A 45 -14.48 15.02 -20.27
CA ILE A 45 -13.27 14.54 -19.57
C ILE A 45 -12.30 15.70 -19.36
N GLU A 46 -12.03 16.50 -20.40
CA GLU A 46 -11.14 17.66 -20.34
C GLU A 46 -11.61 18.69 -19.30
N ALA A 47 -12.90 19.00 -19.28
CA ALA A 47 -13.48 19.95 -18.32
C ALA A 47 -13.28 19.51 -16.86
N ARG A 48 -13.21 18.19 -16.60
CA ARG A 48 -13.08 17.62 -15.25
C ARG A 48 -11.63 17.35 -14.82
N VAL A 49 -10.64 17.53 -15.68
CA VAL A 49 -9.21 17.31 -15.35
C VAL A 49 -8.77 17.99 -14.04
N PRO A 50 -9.15 19.26 -13.76
CA PRO A 50 -8.76 19.91 -12.50
C PRO A 50 -9.31 19.20 -11.27
N GLU A 51 -10.54 18.68 -11.35
CA GLU A 51 -11.22 18.00 -10.25
C GLU A 51 -10.66 16.60 -10.02
N ILE A 52 -10.35 15.87 -11.11
CA ILE A 52 -9.69 14.56 -11.09
C ILE A 52 -8.31 14.68 -10.41
N ALA A 53 -7.53 15.68 -10.80
CA ALA A 53 -6.22 15.93 -10.21
C ALA A 53 -6.33 16.33 -8.72
N ALA A 54 -7.31 17.17 -8.37
CA ALA A 54 -7.57 17.54 -6.98
C ALA A 54 -8.02 16.36 -6.11
N ALA A 55 -8.74 15.39 -6.69
CA ALA A 55 -9.12 14.14 -6.05
C ALA A 55 -7.94 13.15 -5.90
N GLY A 56 -6.79 13.43 -6.50
CA GLY A 56 -5.57 12.64 -6.37
C GLY A 56 -5.47 11.45 -7.32
N TYR A 57 -6.29 11.41 -8.38
CA TYR A 57 -6.14 10.42 -9.44
C TYR A 57 -4.96 10.79 -10.33
N ASP A 58 -4.06 9.83 -10.53
CA ASP A 58 -2.85 9.94 -11.33
C ASP A 58 -2.90 9.12 -12.62
N ALA A 59 -3.88 8.21 -12.75
CA ALA A 59 -4.10 7.39 -13.94
C ALA A 59 -5.57 7.42 -14.40
N LEU A 60 -5.77 7.55 -15.71
CA LEU A 60 -7.08 7.51 -16.37
C LEU A 60 -7.15 6.39 -17.42
N TRP A 61 -8.27 5.67 -17.46
CA TRP A 61 -8.64 4.80 -18.57
C TRP A 61 -9.71 5.52 -19.39
N LEU A 62 -9.32 5.91 -20.61
CA LEU A 62 -10.14 6.72 -21.50
C LEU A 62 -10.98 5.84 -22.44
N PRO A 63 -12.17 6.31 -22.86
CA PRO A 63 -12.95 5.62 -23.88
C PRO A 63 -12.20 5.60 -25.23
N PRO A 64 -12.56 4.66 -26.13
CA PRO A 64 -11.92 4.54 -27.45
C PRO A 64 -12.10 5.79 -28.33
#